data_AF-A0A0R1WDQ0-F1
#
_entry.id   AF-A0A0R1WDQ0-F1
#
_cell.length_a   1.000
_cell.length_b   1.000
_cell.length_c   1.000
_cell.angle_alpha   90.00
_cell.angle_beta   90.00
_cell.angle_gamma   90.00
#
_symmetry.space_group_name_H-M   'P 1'
#
loop_
_entity.id
_entity.type
_entity.pdbx_description
1 polymer ?
#
loop_
_entity_poly.entity_id
_entity_poly.type
_entity_poly.pdbx_seq_one_letter_code
_entity_poly.pdbx_strand_id
1 'polypeptide(L)'
;MISVSANGANTGAMFYQPNEFTVLQDSYSIRYKHQELTDNQYLYFVAVLQKSIRGNYDWSHKANWERIKSETVNIPVAEGQVALNYIEAYMAMIVRAGMNRISQFMLQHGYSQSTIVQETPPSLDKRSFSAQACEPGSQEQSAIIRELDDHDRHYFKNVD
;
A
#
# COMPACT_ATOMS: atom_id res chain seq x y z
N MET A 1 8.92 7.32 0.08
CA MET A 1 8.64 7.69 1.50
C MET A 1 7.17 7.40 1.84
N ILE A 2 6.79 7.32 3.12
CA ILE A 2 5.38 7.09 3.51
C ILE A 2 4.85 8.33 4.24
N SER A 3 3.70 8.86 3.81
CA SER A 3 2.99 9.93 4.52
C SER A 3 1.98 9.35 5.51
N VAL A 4 1.81 9.97 6.67
CA VAL A 4 0.88 9.58 7.73
C VAL A 4 -0.05 10.75 8.06
N SER A 5 -1.35 10.50 8.04
CA SER A 5 -2.35 11.44 8.54
C SER A 5 -2.33 11.45 10.07
N ALA A 6 -2.11 12.62 10.68
CA ALA A 6 -2.02 12.75 12.13
C ALA A 6 -3.34 13.19 12.77
N ASN A 7 -4.34 13.61 11.98
CA ASN A 7 -5.56 14.24 12.48
C ASN A 7 -6.78 13.89 11.62
N GLY A 8 -7.99 14.20 12.11
CA GLY A 8 -9.24 13.96 11.41
C GLY A 8 -9.74 12.52 11.51
N ALA A 9 -10.85 12.25 10.79
CA ALA A 9 -11.48 10.93 10.75
C ALA A 9 -10.56 9.83 10.18
N ASN A 10 -9.52 10.21 9.43
CA ASN A 10 -8.54 9.31 8.82
C ASN A 10 -7.18 9.36 9.54
N THR A 11 -7.13 9.73 10.83
CA THR A 11 -5.87 9.67 11.58
C THR A 11 -5.29 8.25 11.57
N GLY A 12 -3.98 8.12 11.37
CA GLY A 12 -3.30 6.85 11.19
C GLY A 12 -3.37 6.27 9.77
N ALA A 13 -4.08 6.90 8.83
CA ALA A 13 -4.01 6.50 7.42
C ALA A 13 -2.62 6.79 6.84
N MET A 14 -2.07 5.82 6.11
CA MET A 14 -0.70 5.87 5.58
C MET A 14 -0.66 5.64 4.08
N PHE A 15 0.17 6.38 3.35
CA PHE A 15 0.24 6.30 1.89
C PHE A 15 1.68 6.30 1.42
N TYR A 16 1.97 5.45 0.42
CA TYR A 16 3.24 5.49 -0.26
C TYR A 16 3.30 6.71 -1.20
N GLN A 17 4.40 7.46 -1.12
CA GLN A 17 4.70 8.62 -1.95
C GLN A 17 5.97 8.32 -2.76
N PRO A 18 5.85 7.97 -4.07
CA PRO A 18 6.99 7.66 -4.94
C PRO A 18 7.70 8.93 -5.46
N ASN A 19 7.00 10.06 -5.49
CA ASN A 19 7.51 11.33 -6.01
C ASN A 19 7.67 12.36 -4.88
N GLU A 20 8.30 13.50 -5.19
CA GLU A 20 8.37 14.64 -4.28
C GLU A 20 6.97 15.08 -3.84
N PHE A 21 6.83 15.37 -2.55
CA PHE A 21 5.58 15.78 -1.94
C PHE A 21 5.83 16.71 -0.75
N THR A 22 4.81 17.47 -0.39
CA THR A 22 4.82 18.36 0.77
C THR A 22 3.91 17.82 1.85
N VAL A 23 4.37 17.91 3.09
CA VAL A 23 3.60 17.58 4.30
C VAL A 23 3.08 18.87 4.91
N LEU A 24 1.79 18.92 5.22
CA LEU A 24 1.14 20.05 5.90
C LEU A 24 0.91 19.74 7.39
N GLN A 25 0.47 20.75 8.15
CA GLN A 25 0.45 20.77 9.62
C GLN A 25 -0.17 19.53 10.31
N ASP A 26 -1.15 18.86 9.69
CA ASP A 26 -1.86 17.70 10.25
C ASP A 26 -1.37 16.35 9.70
N SER A 27 -0.13 16.30 9.23
CA SER A 27 0.51 15.10 8.69
C SER A 27 2.01 15.08 8.99
N TYR A 28 2.61 13.91 8.87
CA TYR A 28 4.07 13.75 8.90
C TYR A 28 4.48 12.65 7.92
N SER A 29 5.78 12.48 7.72
CA SER A 29 6.32 11.42 6.90
C SER A 29 7.24 10.51 7.70
N ILE A 30 7.26 9.24 7.31
CA ILE A 30 8.15 8.22 7.86
C ILE A 30 8.94 7.60 6.71
N ARG A 31 10.16 7.16 7.03
CA ARG A 31 11.06 6.49 6.08
C ARG A 31 11.82 5.39 6.78
N TYR A 32 12.28 4.42 5.99
CA TYR A 32 13.17 3.39 6.48
C TYR A 32 14.51 4.01 6.89
N LYS A 33 15.08 3.58 8.02
CA LYS A 33 16.23 4.28 8.63
C LYS A 33 17.56 3.97 7.96
N HIS A 34 17.76 2.74 7.50
CA HIS A 34 19.10 2.24 7.15
C HIS A 34 19.46 2.46 5.67
N GLN A 35 18.47 2.49 4.79
CA GLN A 35 18.66 2.66 3.35
C GLN A 35 17.38 3.19 2.69
N GLU A 36 17.51 3.67 1.46
CA GLU A 36 16.35 3.85 0.61
C GLU A 36 15.79 2.50 0.16
N LEU A 37 14.46 2.44 0.11
CA LEU A 37 13.74 1.27 -0.33
C LEU A 37 13.25 1.46 -1.77
N THR A 38 13.01 0.34 -2.44
CA THR A 38 12.33 0.33 -3.73
C THR A 38 10.83 0.63 -3.58
N ASP A 39 10.15 0.91 -4.70
CA ASP A 39 8.68 1.04 -4.73
C ASP A 39 7.99 -0.18 -4.14
N ASN A 40 8.40 -1.38 -4.55
CA ASN A 40 7.83 -2.64 -4.08
C ASN A 40 8.00 -2.81 -2.57
N GLN A 41 9.18 -2.50 -2.04
CA GLN A 41 9.43 -2.57 -0.59
C GLN A 41 8.58 -1.53 0.17
N TYR A 42 8.46 -0.29 -0.32
CA TYR A 42 7.59 0.70 0.30
C TYR A 42 6.10 0.30 0.24
N LEU A 43 5.65 -0.28 -0.87
CA LEU A 43 4.29 -0.81 -1.03
C LEU A 43 4.00 -1.93 -0.02
N TYR A 44 4.98 -2.80 0.24
CA TYR A 44 4.88 -3.80 1.29
C TYR A 44 4.71 -3.17 2.67
N PHE A 45 5.61 -2.25 3.04
CA PHE A 45 5.57 -1.63 4.37
C PHE A 45 4.29 -0.83 4.60
N VAL A 46 3.81 -0.08 3.59
CA VAL A 46 2.55 0.66 3.76
C VAL A 46 1.37 -0.30 3.95
N ALA A 47 1.37 -1.46 3.27
CA ALA A 47 0.33 -2.48 3.47
C ALA A 47 0.38 -3.07 4.89
N VAL A 48 1.57 -3.44 5.38
CA VAL A 48 1.76 -3.96 6.75
C VAL A 48 1.36 -2.93 7.80
N LEU A 49 1.80 -1.68 7.64
CA LEU A 49 1.47 -0.59 8.57
C LEU A 49 -0.02 -0.29 8.56
N GLN A 50 -0.66 -0.21 7.39
CA GLN A 50 -2.11 -0.05 7.32
C GLN A 50 -2.83 -1.21 7.99
N LYS A 51 -2.43 -2.46 7.74
CA LYS A 51 -3.06 -3.63 8.37
C LYS A 51 -2.93 -3.62 9.89
N SER A 52 -1.81 -3.13 10.43
CA SER A 52 -1.51 -3.19 11.86
C SER A 52 -2.04 -1.99 12.64
N ILE A 53 -2.09 -0.81 12.01
CA ILE A 53 -2.29 0.48 12.69
C ILE A 53 -3.63 1.14 12.33
N ARG A 54 -4.15 0.91 11.12
CA ARG A 54 -5.36 1.58 10.66
C ARG A 54 -6.56 1.17 11.52
N GLY A 55 -7.27 2.16 12.06
CA GLY A 55 -8.43 1.94 12.94
C GLY A 55 -8.09 1.96 14.43
N ASN A 56 -6.82 1.97 14.81
CA ASN A 56 -6.40 2.08 16.23
C ASN A 56 -6.47 3.51 16.76
N TYR A 57 -6.71 4.49 15.88
CA TYR A 57 -6.64 5.90 16.17
C TYR A 57 -7.91 6.61 15.69
N ASP A 58 -8.31 7.66 16.40
CA ASP A 58 -9.48 8.47 16.11
C ASP A 58 -9.26 9.94 16.49
N TRP A 59 -10.32 10.75 16.39
CA TRP A 59 -10.28 12.18 16.69
C TRP A 59 -9.73 12.52 18.09
N SER A 60 -10.11 11.74 19.10
CA SER A 60 -9.71 11.91 20.50
C SER A 60 -8.38 11.19 20.78
N HIS A 61 -8.10 10.11 20.04
CA HIS A 61 -6.88 9.33 20.12
C HIS A 61 -6.10 9.42 18.80
N LYS A 62 -5.46 10.56 18.55
CA LYS A 62 -4.72 10.82 17.30
C LYS A 62 -3.45 9.98 17.14
N ALA A 63 -3.14 9.59 15.90
CA ALA A 63 -1.91 8.91 15.48
C ALA A 63 -0.71 9.87 15.41
N ASN A 64 -0.35 10.50 16.52
CA ASN A 64 0.86 11.33 16.59
C ASN A 64 2.14 10.48 16.47
N TRP A 65 3.25 11.13 16.11
CA TRP A 65 4.51 10.43 15.82
C TRP A 65 5.08 9.67 17.02
N GLU A 66 4.88 10.13 18.26
CA GLU A 66 5.35 9.42 19.45
C GLU A 66 4.60 8.10 19.64
N ARG A 67 3.29 8.09 19.38
CA ARG A 67 2.48 6.88 19.46
C ARG A 67 2.83 5.90 18.34
N ILE A 68 2.89 6.37 17.09
CA ILE A 68 3.27 5.51 15.96
C ILE A 68 4.68 4.95 16.11
N LYS A 69 5.61 5.68 16.73
CA LYS A 69 6.97 5.18 17.03
C LYS A 69 6.99 4.05 18.05
N SER A 70 5.97 3.95 18.90
CA SER A 70 5.82 2.85 19.88
C SER A 70 5.08 1.64 19.32
N GLU A 71 4.50 1.73 18.12
CA GLU A 71 3.84 0.61 17.46
C GLU A 71 4.86 -0.46 17.03
N THR A 72 4.42 -1.71 17.07
CA THR A 72 5.20 -2.85 16.59
C THR A 72 4.46 -3.54 15.46
N VAL A 73 5.20 -3.99 14.46
CA VAL A 73 4.64 -4.67 13.29
C VAL A 73 5.44 -5.93 12.99
N ASN A 74 4.74 -6.97 12.56
CA ASN A 74 5.37 -8.21 12.14
C ASN A 74 5.83 -8.08 10.68
N ILE A 75 7.12 -8.36 10.46
CA ILE A 75 7.76 -8.30 9.14
C ILE A 75 8.70 -9.49 8.99
N PRO A 76 8.99 -9.94 7.76
CA PRO A 76 9.90 -11.06 7.52
C PRO A 76 11.33 -10.66 7.88
N VAL A 77 12.00 -11.53 8.64
CA VAL A 77 13.38 -11.34 9.11
C VAL A 77 14.20 -12.56 8.67
N ALA A 78 15.39 -12.32 8.14
CA ALA A 78 16.39 -13.32 7.79
C ALA A 78 17.72 -12.88 8.38
N GLU A 79 18.43 -13.80 9.06
CA GLU A 79 19.75 -13.52 9.67
C GLU A 79 19.74 -12.31 10.63
N GLY A 80 18.63 -12.10 11.34
CA GLY A 80 18.47 -10.97 12.28
C GLY A 80 18.26 -9.62 11.62
N GLN A 81 18.10 -9.58 10.29
CA GLN A 81 17.80 -8.37 9.52
C GLN A 81 16.48 -8.51 8.76
N VAL A 82 15.87 -7.39 8.40
CA VAL A 82 14.65 -7.42 7.58
C VAL A 82 14.96 -8.05 6.22
N ALA A 83 14.17 -9.03 5.81
CA ALA A 83 14.38 -9.78 4.58
C ALA A 83 13.93 -8.98 3.34
N LEU A 84 14.62 -7.87 3.04
CA LEU A 84 14.23 -6.94 1.97
C LEU A 84 14.24 -7.56 0.57
N ASN A 85 15.14 -8.50 0.29
CA ASN A 85 15.17 -9.24 -0.99
C ASN A 85 13.93 -10.14 -1.16
N TYR A 86 13.47 -10.76 -0.07
CA TYR A 86 12.25 -11.54 -0.08
C TYR A 86 11.03 -10.63 -0.31
N ILE A 87 10.96 -9.50 0.41
CA ILE A 87 9.88 -8.52 0.26
C ILE A 87 9.80 -8.01 -1.20
N GLU A 88 10.95 -7.69 -1.80
CA GLU A 88 11.03 -7.25 -3.20
C GLU A 88 10.43 -8.29 -4.15
N ALA A 89 10.93 -9.53 -4.08
CA ALA A 89 10.49 -10.61 -4.96
C ALA A 89 9.00 -10.93 -4.76
N TYR A 90 8.54 -10.93 -3.51
CA TYR A 90 7.15 -11.18 -3.14
C TYR A 90 6.21 -10.13 -3.75
N MET A 91 6.52 -8.85 -3.57
CA MET A 91 5.69 -7.77 -4.11
C MET A 91 5.73 -7.71 -5.63
N ALA A 92 6.90 -7.91 -6.25
CA ALA A 92 7.02 -7.99 -7.70
C ALA A 92 6.16 -9.11 -8.29
N MET A 93 6.10 -10.26 -7.63
CA MET A 93 5.24 -11.38 -8.01
C MET A 93 3.75 -11.00 -7.92
N ILE A 94 3.31 -10.39 -6.81
CA ILE A 94 1.91 -9.97 -6.62
C ILE A 94 1.50 -8.95 -7.67
N VAL A 95 2.29 -7.90 -7.86
CA VAL A 95 2.01 -6.83 -8.81
C VAL A 95 1.91 -7.41 -10.22
N ARG A 96 2.88 -8.25 -10.62
CA ARG A 96 2.86 -8.92 -11.93
C ARG A 96 1.64 -9.81 -12.11
N ALA A 97 1.27 -10.60 -11.11
CA ALA A 97 0.09 -11.45 -11.16
C ALA A 97 -1.19 -10.62 -11.33
N GLY A 98 -1.33 -9.52 -10.58
CA GLY A 98 -2.44 -8.58 -10.70
C GLY A 98 -2.53 -7.95 -12.09
N MET A 99 -1.42 -7.43 -12.62
CA MET A 99 -1.35 -6.84 -13.96
C MET A 99 -1.72 -7.84 -15.05
N ASN A 100 -1.28 -9.10 -14.93
CA ASN A 100 -1.64 -10.16 -15.87
C ASN A 100 -3.15 -10.45 -15.85
N ARG A 101 -3.76 -10.56 -14.65
CA ARG A 101 -5.20 -10.78 -14.51
C ARG A 101 -6.01 -9.65 -15.14
N ILE A 102 -5.64 -8.41 -14.85
CA ILE A 102 -6.29 -7.22 -15.43
C ILE A 102 -6.15 -7.24 -16.95
N SER A 103 -4.95 -7.53 -17.46
CA SER A 103 -4.69 -7.60 -18.90
C SER A 103 -5.53 -8.67 -19.59
N GLN A 104 -5.66 -9.85 -18.99
CA GLN A 104 -6.52 -10.92 -19.51
C GLN A 104 -7.99 -10.53 -19.50
N PHE A 105 -8.48 -9.96 -18.41
CA PHE A 105 -9.85 -9.47 -18.30
C PHE A 105 -10.17 -8.44 -19.40
N MET A 106 -9.25 -7.49 -19.61
CA MET A 106 -9.38 -6.47 -20.65
C MET A 106 -9.50 -7.09 -22.05
N LEU A 107 -8.61 -8.02 -22.39
CA LEU A 107 -8.62 -8.70 -23.69
C LEU A 107 -9.89 -9.50 -23.93
N GLN A 108 -10.41 -10.20 -22.91
CA GLN A 108 -11.65 -10.96 -23.00
C GLN A 108 -12.88 -10.09 -23.31
N HIS A 109 -12.89 -8.85 -22.85
CA HIS A 109 -13.98 -7.90 -23.08
C HIS A 109 -13.76 -6.98 -24.30
N GLY A 110 -12.75 -7.30 -25.13
CA GLY A 110 -12.48 -6.56 -26.36
C GLY A 110 -11.76 -5.22 -26.15
N TYR A 111 -11.21 -4.96 -24.96
CA TYR A 111 -10.34 -3.80 -24.76
C TYR A 111 -8.94 -4.09 -25.32
N SER A 112 -8.45 -3.19 -26.18
CA SER A 112 -7.08 -3.27 -26.70
C SER A 112 -6.07 -2.76 -25.67
N GLN A 113 -4.89 -3.39 -25.61
CA GLN A 113 -3.73 -2.90 -24.86
C GLN A 113 -3.11 -1.68 -25.57
N SER A 114 -3.88 -0.62 -25.80
CA SER A 114 -3.33 0.63 -26.34
C SER A 114 -2.70 1.43 -25.21
N THR A 115 -1.39 1.31 -25.13
CA THR A 115 -0.43 2.23 -24.50
C THR A 115 -0.64 2.44 -23.00
N ILE A 116 0.16 1.74 -22.19
CA ILE A 116 0.56 2.26 -20.88
C ILE A 116 1.30 3.57 -21.17
N VAL A 117 0.57 4.69 -21.10
CA VAL A 117 1.17 6.01 -21.07
C VAL A 117 2.04 5.99 -19.82
N GLN A 118 3.35 6.12 -19.96
CA GLN A 118 4.19 6.45 -18.82
C GLN A 118 3.56 7.69 -18.18
N GLU A 119 3.01 7.56 -16.98
CA GLU A 119 2.43 8.68 -16.27
C GLU A 119 3.55 9.69 -16.01
N THR A 120 3.71 10.63 -16.93
CA THR A 120 4.35 11.90 -16.61
C THR A 120 3.27 12.64 -15.82
N PRO A 121 3.48 12.93 -14.52
CA PRO A 121 2.45 13.59 -13.74
C PRO A 121 2.05 14.90 -14.44
N PRO A 122 0.76 15.10 -14.76
CA PRO A 122 0.32 16.37 -15.31
C PRO A 122 0.66 17.48 -14.30
N SER A 123 1.21 18.59 -14.78
CA SER A 123 1.23 19.82 -13.98
C SER A 123 -0.19 20.10 -13.49
N LEU A 124 -0.39 20.10 -12.18
CA LEU A 124 -1.70 20.25 -11.53
C LEU A 124 -2.40 21.55 -11.97
N ASP A 125 -3.36 21.45 -12.88
CA ASP A 125 -4.43 22.46 -13.03
C ASP A 125 -5.60 22.04 -12.11
N LYS A 126 -5.87 22.85 -11.08
CA LYS A 126 -6.79 22.53 -9.98
C LYS A 126 -8.28 22.69 -10.33
N ARG A 127 -8.64 22.80 -11.61
CA ARG A 127 -10.01 23.07 -12.03
C ARG A 127 -10.50 21.99 -12.99
N SER A 128 -10.94 20.86 -12.45
CA SER A 128 -12.10 20.05 -12.92
C SER A 128 -11.90 18.56 -12.67
N PHE A 129 -12.33 18.06 -11.51
CA PHE A 129 -12.79 16.68 -11.40
C PHE A 129 -13.89 16.60 -10.36
N SER A 130 -15.13 16.32 -10.80
CA SER A 130 -16.19 15.84 -9.92
C SER A 130 -16.11 14.31 -9.89
N ALA A 131 -15.75 13.75 -8.74
CA ALA A 131 -15.74 12.29 -8.56
C ALA A 131 -17.17 11.78 -8.43
N GLN A 132 -17.60 10.92 -9.35
CA GLN A 132 -18.69 9.98 -9.08
C GLN A 132 -18.08 8.73 -8.44
N ALA A 133 -18.57 8.36 -7.26
CA ALA A 133 -18.09 7.23 -6.49
C ALA A 133 -18.47 5.90 -7.17
N CYS A 134 -17.51 4.98 -7.28
CA CYS A 134 -17.76 3.58 -7.63
C CYS A 134 -18.09 2.83 -6.33
N GLU A 135 -19.24 2.15 -6.25
CA GLU A 135 -19.66 1.46 -5.03
C GLU A 135 -18.77 0.23 -4.72
N PRO A 136 -18.29 0.07 -3.48
CA PRO A 136 -17.51 -1.10 -3.09
C PRO A 136 -18.43 -2.29 -2.78
N GLY A 137 -18.31 -3.40 -3.52
CA GLY A 137 -19.07 -4.61 -3.19
C GLY A 137 -19.19 -5.72 -4.25
N SER A 138 -18.34 -5.82 -5.27
CA SER A 138 -18.46 -6.94 -6.22
C SER A 138 -17.93 -8.26 -5.62
N GLN A 139 -18.65 -9.36 -5.86
CA GLN A 139 -18.25 -10.72 -5.42
C GLN A 139 -16.83 -11.12 -5.87
N GLU A 140 -16.35 -10.53 -6.96
CA GLU A 140 -15.00 -10.76 -7.49
C GLU A 140 -13.91 -10.22 -6.56
N GLN A 141 -14.11 -9.06 -5.93
CA GLN A 141 -13.15 -8.50 -4.95
C GLN A 141 -13.02 -9.42 -3.72
N SER A 142 -14.15 -9.98 -3.26
CA SER A 142 -14.19 -10.94 -2.15
C SER A 142 -13.52 -12.29 -2.47
N ALA A 143 -13.58 -12.73 -3.73
CA ALA A 143 -12.92 -13.95 -4.20
C ALA A 143 -11.39 -13.79 -4.28
N ILE A 144 -10.93 -12.62 -4.73
CA ILE A 144 -9.50 -12.28 -4.84
C ILE A 144 -8.83 -12.23 -3.47
N ILE A 145 -9.48 -11.62 -2.47
CA ILE A 145 -8.95 -11.55 -1.10
C ILE A 145 -8.79 -12.96 -0.51
N ARG A 146 -9.74 -13.86 -0.74
CA ARG A 146 -9.66 -15.25 -0.27
C ARG A 146 -8.51 -16.03 -0.90
N GLU A 147 -8.27 -15.85 -2.19
CA GLU A 147 -7.21 -16.55 -2.94
C GLU A 147 -5.80 -16.11 -2.48
N LEU A 148 -5.63 -14.81 -2.19
CA LEU A 148 -4.41 -14.26 -1.61
C LEU A 148 -4.20 -14.72 -0.15
N ASP A 149 -5.26 -14.73 0.67
CA ASP A 149 -5.20 -15.22 2.05
C ASP A 149 -4.86 -16.72 2.14
N ASP A 150 -5.33 -17.54 1.19
CA ASP A 150 -5.05 -18.98 1.15
C ASP A 150 -3.64 -19.27 0.64
N HIS A 151 -3.12 -18.47 -0.29
CA HIS A 151 -1.71 -18.50 -0.67
C HIS A 151 -0.82 -18.11 0.52
N ASP A 152 -1.16 -17.06 1.27
CA ASP A 152 -0.43 -16.65 2.47
C ASP A 152 -0.45 -17.74 3.55
N ARG A 153 -1.61 -18.37 3.80
CA ARG A 153 -1.71 -19.50 4.75
C ARG A 153 -0.82 -20.68 4.40
N HIS A 154 -0.46 -20.88 3.14
CA HIS A 154 0.47 -21.94 2.74
C HIS A 154 1.91 -21.63 3.19
N TYR A 155 2.32 -20.37 3.14
CA TYR A 155 3.67 -19.94 3.53
C TYR A 155 3.85 -19.79 5.05
N PHE A 156 2.80 -19.44 5.79
CA PHE A 156 2.85 -19.26 7.25
C PHE A 156 2.56 -20.52 8.08
N LYS A 157 2.43 -21.70 7.47
CA LYS A 157 2.12 -22.95 8.18
C LYS A 157 3.29 -23.57 8.96
N ASN A 158 4.51 -23.02 8.88
CA ASN A 158 5.70 -23.57 9.54
C ASN A 158 6.49 -22.49 10.29
N VAL A 159 5.84 -21.80 11.23
CA VAL A 159 6.55 -21.01 12.25
C VAL A 159 6.03 -21.47 13.60
N ASP A 160 6.71 -22.47 14.17
CA ASP A 160 6.63 -22.84 15.59
C ASP A 160 7.32 -21.77 16.46
#